data_AF-A0A522RNL3-F1
#
_entry.id   AF-A0A522RNL3-F1
#
_cell.length_a   1.000
_cell.length_b   1.000
_cell.length_c   1.000
_cell.angle_alpha   90.00
_cell.angle_beta   90.00
_cell.angle_gamma   90.00
#
_symmetry.space_group_name_H-M   'P 1'
#
loop_
_entity.id
_entity.type
_entity.pdbx_description
1 polymer ?
#
loop_
_entity_poly.entity_id
_entity_poly.type
_entity_poly.pdbx_seq_one_letter_code
_entity_poly.pdbx_strand_id
1 'polypeptide(L)'
;MQKLAVAPLFLATLILAGCGSPNSSGGSSSTTSAAAGASQAGAPAPAATAVTGTVTVPNPPSPITSQAKLELSLVDVTAQPAVTVNKQDFAPPTFPQAFHIPFSASAINGNDLYVLQATMQDNGRTYTTKLQQPVLTRGQPAKVDIVLVAEPTKAEKMLADFENAKRQTGAMTVKTGTSSKIGESHSWQVFSDEHGVEFIIEQTNEADKGFTKTEYAYKDGLPWVVVQEQMPKADAPATSTERVGWGNDGVVVLNQQISGGKTTTMSDAQTKALNAQATAEYKRFKKH
;
A
#
# COMPACT_ATOMS: atom_id res chain seq x y z
N MET A 1 28.10 2.79 -31.95
CA MET A 1 27.80 1.80 -33.01
C MET A 1 26.73 0.85 -32.48
N GLN A 2 25.52 0.88 -33.03
CA GLN A 2 24.46 -0.05 -32.64
C GLN A 2 24.69 -1.42 -33.28
N LYS A 3 24.38 -2.50 -32.56
CA LYS A 3 24.19 -3.84 -33.14
C LYS A 3 22.79 -4.32 -32.78
N LEU A 4 21.94 -4.47 -33.81
CA LEU A 4 20.69 -5.21 -33.67
C LEU A 4 20.98 -6.71 -33.62
N ALA A 5 20.18 -7.45 -32.85
CA ALA A 5 20.04 -8.89 -32.99
C ALA A 5 18.54 -9.22 -32.92
N VAL A 6 18.06 -9.99 -33.89
CA VAL A 6 16.65 -10.33 -34.11
C VAL A 6 16.33 -11.66 -33.43
N ALA A 7 15.16 -11.78 -32.81
CA ALA A 7 14.62 -13.03 -32.29
C ALA A 7 13.37 -13.47 -33.08
N PRO A 8 13.22 -14.76 -33.45
CA PRO A 8 12.14 -15.22 -34.32
C PRO A 8 10.82 -15.52 -33.58
N LEU A 9 9.70 -15.36 -34.29
CA LEU A 9 8.38 -15.83 -33.86
C LEU A 9 8.26 -17.36 -34.00
N PHE A 10 7.49 -17.97 -33.11
CA PHE A 10 6.82 -19.25 -33.35
C PHE A 10 5.31 -19.08 -33.22
N LEU A 11 4.57 -19.36 -34.29
CA LEU A 11 3.11 -19.58 -34.24
C LEU A 11 2.84 -21.08 -34.21
N ALA A 12 1.84 -21.50 -33.43
CA ALA A 12 1.24 -22.82 -33.50
C ALA A 12 -0.28 -22.68 -33.68
N THR A 13 -0.79 -23.17 -34.80
CA THR A 13 -2.22 -23.19 -35.14
C THR A 13 -2.77 -24.62 -35.05
N LEU A 14 -3.90 -24.81 -34.37
CA LEU A 14 -4.76 -25.98 -34.54
C LEU A 14 -6.16 -25.53 -35.00
N ILE A 15 -6.75 -26.26 -35.94
CA ILE A 15 -8.09 -26.02 -36.49
C ILE A 15 -8.73 -27.39 -36.83
N LEU A 16 -10.07 -27.39 -37.03
CA LEU A 16 -10.96 -28.48 -37.51
C LEU A 16 -11.32 -29.58 -36.47
N ALA A 17 -12.56 -30.11 -36.43
CA ALA A 17 -13.81 -29.74 -37.13
C ALA A 17 -15.06 -30.35 -36.44
N GLY A 18 -16.22 -29.70 -36.64
CA GLY A 18 -17.52 -30.32 -36.98
C GLY A 18 -18.24 -31.20 -35.94
N CYS A 19 -19.55 -31.47 -36.03
CA CYS A 19 -20.66 -30.92 -36.84
C CYS A 19 -21.97 -31.14 -36.03
N GLY A 20 -23.03 -30.39 -36.31
CA GLY A 20 -24.31 -30.49 -35.58
C GLY A 20 -25.42 -31.28 -36.32
N SER A 21 -26.37 -31.79 -35.52
CA SER A 21 -27.80 -32.10 -35.79
C SER A 21 -28.21 -32.95 -37.00
N PRO A 22 -29.24 -33.82 -36.85
CA PRO A 22 -30.59 -33.39 -37.25
C PRO A 22 -31.74 -33.87 -36.32
N ASN A 23 -32.98 -33.67 -36.76
CA ASN A 23 -34.22 -33.58 -35.97
C ASN A 23 -35.26 -34.69 -36.26
N SER A 24 -36.15 -34.92 -35.28
CA SER A 24 -37.60 -35.28 -35.39
C SER A 24 -38.11 -36.69 -35.75
N SER A 25 -39.29 -36.98 -35.16
CA SER A 25 -40.32 -38.03 -35.41
C SER A 25 -40.08 -39.44 -34.84
N GLY A 26 -41.08 -40.15 -34.28
CA GLY A 26 -42.45 -39.76 -33.89
C GLY A 26 -43.41 -40.96 -33.64
N GLY A 27 -44.23 -40.93 -32.58
CA GLY A 27 -45.32 -41.89 -32.29
C GLY A 27 -44.90 -43.27 -31.72
N SER A 28 -45.70 -44.01 -30.92
CA SER A 28 -47.06 -43.76 -30.37
C SER A 28 -47.34 -44.66 -29.14
N SER A 29 -48.24 -44.22 -28.23
CA SER A 29 -49.20 -44.98 -27.36
C SER A 29 -48.82 -46.36 -26.75
N SER A 30 -49.06 -46.69 -25.48
CA SER A 30 -49.69 -46.04 -24.30
C SER A 30 -49.33 -46.88 -23.03
N THR A 31 -49.84 -46.77 -21.79
CA THR A 31 -51.03 -46.13 -21.16
C THR A 31 -50.78 -45.94 -19.64
N THR A 32 -51.67 -45.25 -18.91
CA THR A 32 -51.93 -45.35 -17.44
C THR A 32 -50.75 -45.66 -16.50
N SER A 33 -50.29 -44.73 -15.68
CA SER A 33 -51.07 -44.28 -14.50
C SER A 33 -50.59 -42.94 -13.95
N ALA A 34 -51.53 -42.08 -13.56
CA ALA A 34 -51.23 -40.82 -12.90
C ALA A 34 -50.93 -41.04 -11.41
N ALA A 35 -49.65 -40.97 -11.04
CA ALA A 35 -49.25 -40.76 -9.65
C ALA A 35 -48.83 -39.29 -9.49
N ALA A 36 -49.54 -38.55 -8.65
CA ALA A 36 -49.23 -37.15 -8.36
C ALA A 36 -47.95 -37.05 -7.52
N GLY A 37 -46.80 -36.99 -8.20
CA GLY A 37 -45.54 -36.58 -7.60
C GLY A 37 -45.63 -35.10 -7.23
N ALA A 38 -46.09 -34.80 -6.02
CA ALA A 38 -46.06 -33.45 -5.50
C ALA A 38 -44.60 -32.97 -5.45
N SER A 39 -44.26 -31.96 -6.24
CA SER A 39 -43.02 -31.22 -6.08
C SER A 39 -42.97 -30.72 -4.65
N GLN A 40 -42.10 -31.28 -3.82
CA GLN A 40 -41.75 -30.66 -2.55
C GLN A 40 -41.15 -29.30 -2.87
N ALA A 41 -41.92 -28.25 -2.67
CA ALA A 41 -41.38 -26.92 -2.52
C ALA A 41 -40.40 -27.00 -1.34
N GLY A 42 -39.10 -26.94 -1.65
CA GLY A 42 -38.06 -26.94 -0.61
C GLY A 42 -38.38 -25.83 0.38
N ALA A 43 -38.39 -26.18 1.68
CA ALA A 43 -38.65 -25.20 2.72
C ALA A 43 -37.72 -23.98 2.53
N PRO A 44 -38.21 -22.74 2.64
CA PRO A 44 -37.37 -21.56 2.51
C PRO A 44 -36.14 -21.70 3.39
N ALA A 45 -34.96 -21.42 2.83
CA ALA A 45 -33.73 -21.43 3.63
C ALA A 45 -33.93 -20.51 4.85
N PRO A 46 -33.59 -20.95 6.07
CA PRO A 46 -33.81 -20.14 7.26
C PRO A 46 -33.11 -18.80 7.09
N ALA A 47 -33.80 -17.71 7.45
CA ALA A 47 -33.23 -16.38 7.38
C ALA A 47 -31.92 -16.35 8.19
N ALA A 48 -30.86 -15.80 7.60
CA ALA A 48 -29.57 -15.71 8.27
C ALA A 48 -29.71 -14.91 9.58
N THR A 49 -29.05 -15.38 10.64
CA THR A 49 -29.00 -14.76 11.97
C THR A 49 -27.60 -14.24 12.33
N ALA A 50 -26.63 -14.48 11.46
CA ALA A 50 -25.25 -14.01 11.59
C ALA A 50 -24.60 -13.81 10.22
N VAL A 51 -23.70 -12.84 10.13
CA VAL A 51 -22.75 -12.73 9.02
C VAL A 51 -21.52 -13.55 9.39
N THR A 52 -21.10 -14.44 8.49
CA THR A 52 -20.01 -15.41 8.75
C THR A 52 -18.99 -15.40 7.63
N GLY A 53 -17.82 -15.99 7.87
CA GLY A 53 -16.82 -16.18 6.83
C GLY A 53 -15.40 -16.19 7.36
N THR A 54 -14.45 -15.85 6.48
CA THR A 54 -13.02 -15.77 6.83
C THR A 54 -12.41 -14.42 6.48
N VAL A 55 -11.42 -13.99 7.23
CA VAL A 55 -10.54 -12.87 6.89
C VAL A 55 -9.17 -13.40 6.53
N THR A 56 -8.54 -12.82 5.51
CA THR A 56 -7.19 -13.17 5.05
C THR A 56 -6.34 -11.91 4.83
N VAL A 57 -5.03 -12.04 5.02
CA VAL A 57 -4.03 -11.01 4.72
C VAL A 57 -3.01 -11.61 3.74
N PRO A 58 -3.23 -11.53 2.42
CA PRO A 58 -2.28 -12.07 1.44
C PRO A 58 -1.02 -11.20 1.40
N ASN A 59 0.16 -11.84 1.45
CA ASN A 59 1.47 -11.21 1.29
C ASN A 59 1.68 -9.94 2.15
N PRO A 60 1.55 -10.01 3.49
CA PRO A 60 1.75 -8.85 4.34
C PRO A 60 3.20 -8.36 4.24
N PRO A 61 3.46 -7.04 4.29
CA PRO A 61 4.81 -6.47 4.13
C PRO A 61 5.75 -6.81 5.30
N SER A 62 5.19 -7.23 6.43
CA SER A 62 5.89 -7.75 7.61
C SER A 62 5.06 -8.88 8.24
N PRO A 63 5.65 -9.82 8.99
CA PRO A 63 4.89 -10.80 9.77
C PRO A 63 3.90 -10.09 10.70
N ILE A 64 2.67 -10.60 10.79
CA ILE A 64 1.65 -10.07 11.70
C ILE A 64 2.05 -10.37 13.14
N THR A 65 2.02 -9.36 14.02
CA THR A 65 2.48 -9.53 15.40
C THR A 65 1.39 -9.97 16.37
N SER A 66 1.80 -10.40 17.57
CA SER A 66 0.91 -10.64 18.71
C SER A 66 0.25 -9.38 19.27
N GLN A 67 0.64 -8.18 18.81
CA GLN A 67 0.01 -6.91 19.16
C GLN A 67 -1.05 -6.47 18.14
N ALA A 68 -1.21 -7.21 17.04
CA ALA A 68 -2.21 -6.92 16.02
C ALA A 68 -3.63 -6.97 16.60
N LYS A 69 -4.47 -6.02 16.21
CA LYS A 69 -5.88 -5.94 16.59
C LYS A 69 -6.74 -5.83 15.34
N LEU A 70 -7.66 -6.76 15.15
CA LEU A 70 -8.60 -6.79 14.03
C LEU A 70 -10.01 -6.53 14.57
N GLU A 71 -10.66 -5.48 14.06
CA GLU A 71 -12.09 -5.19 14.27
C GLU A 71 -12.84 -5.53 12.97
N LEU A 72 -13.98 -6.22 13.10
CA LEU A 72 -14.98 -6.35 12.04
C LEU A 72 -16.27 -5.69 12.51
N SER A 73 -16.88 -4.88 11.65
CA SER A 73 -18.12 -4.16 11.94
C SER A 73 -19.13 -4.39 10.82
N LEU A 74 -20.33 -4.87 11.18
CA LEU A 74 -21.50 -4.88 10.29
C LEU A 74 -22.15 -3.50 10.37
N VAL A 75 -22.16 -2.76 9.26
CA VAL A 75 -22.56 -1.35 9.23
C VAL A 75 -23.68 -1.13 8.22
N ASP A 76 -24.75 -0.47 8.64
CA ASP A 76 -25.75 0.16 7.76
C ASP A 76 -25.16 1.44 7.17
N VAL A 77 -24.94 1.45 5.85
CA VAL A 77 -24.38 2.61 5.12
C VAL A 77 -25.45 3.45 4.42
N THR A 78 -26.72 3.06 4.54
CA THR A 78 -27.89 3.82 4.08
C THR A 78 -28.34 4.83 5.13
N ALA A 79 -28.19 4.52 6.42
CA ALA A 79 -28.32 5.49 7.50
C ALA A 79 -27.26 6.61 7.39
N GLN A 80 -27.64 7.83 7.80
CA GLN A 80 -26.75 8.99 7.85
C GLN A 80 -26.88 9.69 9.22
N PRO A 81 -25.84 9.64 10.09
CA PRO A 81 -24.58 8.92 9.92
C PRO A 81 -24.79 7.39 9.84
N ALA A 82 -23.81 6.69 9.26
CA ALA A 82 -23.81 5.22 9.17
C ALA A 82 -23.87 4.57 10.57
N VAL A 83 -24.60 3.47 10.69
CA VAL A 83 -24.90 2.82 11.99
C VAL A 83 -24.28 1.43 12.06
N THR A 84 -23.43 1.18 13.05
CA THR A 84 -22.93 -0.16 13.35
C THR A 84 -24.04 -1.02 13.97
N VAL A 85 -24.46 -2.07 13.26
CA VAL A 85 -25.45 -3.06 13.72
C VAL A 85 -24.85 -3.95 14.80
N ASN A 86 -23.63 -4.45 14.56
CA ASN A 86 -22.86 -5.23 15.53
C ASN A 86 -21.37 -5.27 15.11
N LYS A 87 -20.46 -5.62 16.02
CA LYS A 87 -19.03 -5.77 15.75
C LYS A 87 -18.39 -6.96 16.46
N GLN A 88 -17.24 -7.41 15.99
CA GLN A 88 -16.44 -8.48 16.57
C GLN A 88 -14.95 -8.14 16.49
N ASP A 89 -14.25 -8.24 17.62
CA ASP A 89 -12.84 -7.88 17.77
C ASP A 89 -11.97 -9.12 18.02
N PHE A 90 -10.76 -9.14 17.47
CA PHE A 90 -9.76 -10.20 17.65
C PHE A 90 -8.39 -9.58 18.01
N ALA A 91 -7.79 -10.04 19.11
CA ALA A 91 -6.51 -9.54 19.61
C ALA A 91 -5.75 -10.64 20.40
N PRO A 92 -4.73 -11.31 19.83
CA PRO A 92 -4.32 -11.24 18.42
C PRO A 92 -5.26 -12.04 17.48
N PRO A 93 -5.40 -11.64 16.21
CA PRO A 93 -6.04 -12.46 15.18
C PRO A 93 -5.16 -13.63 14.72
N THR A 94 -5.78 -14.71 14.26
CA THR A 94 -5.11 -15.87 13.65
C THR A 94 -5.60 -16.06 12.21
N PHE A 95 -4.72 -15.93 11.22
CA PHE A 95 -5.12 -15.96 9.80
C PHE A 95 -4.94 -17.35 9.16
N PRO A 96 -5.93 -17.86 8.37
CA PRO A 96 -7.24 -17.27 8.07
C PRO A 96 -8.17 -17.18 9.29
N GLN A 97 -8.71 -15.98 9.56
CA GLN A 97 -9.49 -15.71 10.75
C GLN A 97 -10.97 -15.96 10.46
N ALA A 98 -11.52 -17.05 10.98
CA ALA A 98 -12.97 -17.26 10.94
C ALA A 98 -13.69 -16.26 11.84
N PHE A 99 -14.86 -15.76 11.40
CA PHE A 99 -15.70 -14.83 12.17
C PHE A 99 -17.18 -15.21 12.12
N HIS A 100 -17.95 -14.72 13.10
CA HIS A 100 -19.38 -14.94 13.23
C HIS A 100 -19.99 -13.74 13.98
N ILE A 101 -20.55 -12.79 13.24
CA ILE A 101 -21.18 -11.58 13.77
C ILE A 101 -22.70 -11.81 13.80
N PRO A 102 -23.31 -12.09 14.96
CA PRO A 102 -24.75 -12.27 15.07
C PRO A 102 -25.49 -10.94 14.88
N PHE A 103 -26.73 -10.99 14.40
CA PHE A 103 -27.62 -9.84 14.34
C PHE A 103 -29.07 -10.23 14.62
N SER A 104 -29.88 -9.29 15.12
CA SER A 104 -31.33 -9.49 15.20
C SER A 104 -31.96 -9.25 13.83
N ALA A 105 -32.90 -10.10 13.42
CA ALA A 105 -33.70 -9.84 12.22
C ALA A 105 -34.46 -8.50 12.29
N SER A 106 -34.79 -8.02 13.50
CA SER A 106 -35.42 -6.70 13.71
C SER A 106 -34.47 -5.52 13.50
N ALA A 107 -33.16 -5.75 13.38
CA ALA A 107 -32.14 -4.73 13.15
C ALA A 107 -31.76 -4.62 11.65
N ILE A 108 -32.38 -5.42 10.78
CA ILE A 108 -32.11 -5.46 9.34
C ILE A 108 -33.35 -5.05 8.56
N ASN A 109 -33.26 -3.96 7.82
CA ASN A 109 -34.29 -3.52 6.88
C ASN A 109 -33.94 -4.00 5.47
N GLY A 110 -34.85 -4.74 4.82
CA GLY A 110 -34.60 -5.33 3.50
C GLY A 110 -34.28 -4.33 2.37
N ASN A 111 -34.62 -3.05 2.56
CA ASN A 111 -34.35 -1.98 1.60
C ASN A 111 -32.95 -1.36 1.76
N ASP A 112 -32.37 -1.46 2.96
CA ASP A 112 -31.14 -0.80 3.36
C ASP A 112 -29.90 -1.57 2.86
N LEU A 113 -28.73 -0.93 2.90
CA LEU A 113 -27.46 -1.51 2.46
C LEU A 113 -26.56 -1.75 3.66
N TYR A 114 -26.27 -3.02 3.93
CA TYR A 114 -25.33 -3.43 4.96
C TYR A 114 -24.00 -3.80 4.33
N VAL A 115 -22.91 -3.28 4.91
CA VAL A 115 -21.53 -3.58 4.51
C VAL A 115 -20.80 -4.16 5.70
N LEU A 116 -20.08 -5.25 5.46
CA LEU A 116 -19.09 -5.75 6.40
C LEU A 116 -17.77 -5.00 6.19
N GLN A 117 -17.38 -4.22 7.19
CA GLN A 117 -16.10 -3.55 7.26
C GLN A 117 -15.14 -4.37 8.12
N ALA A 118 -13.86 -4.38 7.78
CA ALA A 118 -12.81 -5.00 8.58
C ALA A 118 -11.56 -4.13 8.53
N THR A 119 -11.03 -3.81 9.71
CA THR A 119 -9.84 -2.97 9.89
C THR A 119 -8.91 -3.66 10.87
N MET A 120 -7.64 -3.80 10.51
CA MET A 120 -6.61 -4.29 11.43
C MET A 120 -5.55 -3.22 11.66
N GLN A 121 -5.08 -3.10 12.90
CA GLN A 121 -3.93 -2.29 13.28
C GLN A 121 -2.81 -3.21 13.76
N ASP A 122 -1.63 -3.10 13.17
CA ASP A 122 -0.43 -3.83 13.59
C ASP A 122 0.83 -2.98 13.36
N ASN A 123 1.69 -2.85 14.37
CA ASN A 123 2.91 -2.02 14.35
C ASN A 123 2.74 -0.59 13.78
N GLY A 124 1.59 0.05 14.01
CA GLY A 124 1.28 1.39 13.47
C GLY A 124 0.94 1.42 11.98
N ARG A 125 0.74 0.25 11.35
CA ARG A 125 0.18 0.10 10.01
C ARG A 125 -1.29 -0.31 10.10
N THR A 126 -2.15 0.44 9.39
CA THR A 126 -3.53 0.06 9.12
C THR A 126 -3.59 -0.96 7.98
N TYR A 127 -4.48 -1.94 8.10
CA TYR A 127 -4.92 -2.80 7.01
C TYR A 127 -6.43 -2.68 6.89
N THR A 128 -6.95 -2.51 5.67
CA THR A 128 -8.38 -2.31 5.40
C THR A 128 -8.88 -3.28 4.34
N THR A 129 -10.21 -3.47 4.26
CA THR A 129 -10.84 -4.27 3.21
C THR A 129 -10.55 -3.68 1.83
N LYS A 130 -9.96 -4.47 0.92
CA LYS A 130 -9.62 -4.02 -0.45
C LYS A 130 -10.81 -3.43 -1.22
N LEU A 131 -11.99 -3.98 -0.99
CA LEU A 131 -13.27 -3.53 -1.51
C LEU A 131 -14.30 -3.65 -0.38
N GLN A 132 -15.30 -2.77 -0.35
CA GLN A 132 -16.46 -2.94 0.52
C GLN A 132 -17.15 -4.28 0.21
N GLN A 133 -17.65 -4.96 1.26
CA GLN A 133 -18.39 -6.22 1.13
C GLN A 133 -19.86 -6.04 1.54
N PRO A 134 -20.76 -5.77 0.59
CA PRO A 134 -22.20 -5.83 0.82
C PRO A 134 -22.65 -7.19 1.33
N VAL A 135 -23.59 -7.21 2.28
CA VAL A 135 -24.13 -8.44 2.89
C VAL A 135 -25.63 -8.32 3.15
N LEU A 136 -26.29 -9.46 3.35
CA LEU A 136 -27.68 -9.63 3.81
C LEU A 136 -28.80 -9.20 2.85
N THR A 137 -28.76 -7.98 2.31
CA THR A 137 -29.85 -7.40 1.52
C THR A 137 -29.57 -7.42 0.02
N ARG A 138 -30.59 -7.18 -0.81
CA ARG A 138 -30.46 -7.05 -2.28
C ARG A 138 -29.77 -8.26 -2.95
N GLY A 139 -29.97 -9.47 -2.41
CA GLY A 139 -29.39 -10.72 -2.90
C GLY A 139 -27.95 -11.00 -2.46
N GLN A 140 -27.38 -10.17 -1.59
CA GLN A 140 -26.02 -10.35 -1.08
C GLN A 140 -25.96 -11.47 -0.01
N PRO A 141 -24.89 -12.29 0.00
CA PRO A 141 -24.80 -13.41 0.91
C PRO A 141 -24.58 -12.97 2.36
N ALA A 142 -25.00 -13.82 3.31
CA ALA A 142 -24.61 -13.71 4.72
C ALA A 142 -23.28 -14.41 5.03
N LYS A 143 -22.62 -15.00 4.02
CA LYS A 143 -21.29 -15.61 4.13
C LYS A 143 -20.35 -14.95 3.12
N VAL A 144 -19.26 -14.35 3.60
CA VAL A 144 -18.31 -13.59 2.76
C VAL A 144 -16.86 -13.83 3.20
N ASP A 145 -15.95 -13.91 2.24
CA ASP A 145 -14.51 -13.97 2.51
C ASP A 145 -13.86 -12.60 2.27
N ILE A 146 -13.13 -12.12 3.28
CA ILE A 146 -12.54 -10.79 3.34
C ILE A 146 -11.05 -10.88 3.03
N VAL A 147 -10.59 -9.97 2.17
CA VAL A 147 -9.17 -9.74 1.90
C VAL A 147 -8.78 -8.37 2.42
N LEU A 148 -7.92 -8.35 3.44
CA LEU A 148 -7.30 -7.14 3.95
C LEU A 148 -6.05 -6.81 3.13
N VAL A 149 -5.85 -5.52 2.87
CA VAL A 149 -4.64 -4.99 2.22
C VAL A 149 -3.93 -4.03 3.16
N ALA A 150 -2.61 -4.08 3.16
CA ALA A 150 -1.75 -3.16 3.89
C ALA A 150 -1.86 -1.74 3.30
N GLU A 151 -2.20 -0.75 4.11
CA GLU A 151 -2.06 0.65 3.73
C GLU A 151 -0.60 1.10 3.89
N PRO A 152 -0.08 2.01 3.03
CA PRO A 152 1.22 2.62 3.23
C PRO A 152 1.25 3.40 4.55
N THR A 153 2.27 3.16 5.37
CA THR A 153 2.53 3.97 6.56
C THR A 153 2.88 5.40 6.18
N LYS A 154 2.77 6.34 7.13
CA LYS A 154 3.17 7.74 6.91
C LYS A 154 4.62 7.87 6.41
N ALA A 155 5.53 7.04 6.94
CA ALA A 155 6.92 6.98 6.54
C ALA A 155 7.11 6.50 5.08
N GLU A 156 6.41 5.44 4.68
CA GLU A 156 6.46 4.93 3.31
C GLU A 156 5.85 5.90 2.31
N LYS A 157 4.72 6.54 2.67
CA LYS A 157 4.13 7.59 1.86
C LYS A 157 5.08 8.79 1.69
N MET A 158 5.70 9.23 2.77
CA MET A 158 6.70 10.31 2.73
C MET A 158 7.89 9.97 1.83
N LEU A 159 8.41 8.73 1.90
CA LEU A 159 9.49 8.27 1.03
C LEU A 159 9.07 8.18 -0.44
N ALA A 160 7.86 7.67 -0.73
CA ALA A 160 7.32 7.62 -2.08
C ALA A 160 7.11 9.04 -2.66
N ASP A 161 6.59 9.95 -1.86
CA ASP A 161 6.43 11.36 -2.23
C ASP A 161 7.82 12.02 -2.47
N PHE A 162 8.85 11.69 -1.68
CA PHE A 162 10.23 12.18 -1.89
C PHE A 162 10.81 11.72 -3.22
N GLU A 163 10.67 10.43 -3.56
CA GLU A 163 11.10 9.91 -4.86
C GLU A 163 10.32 10.57 -6.02
N ASN A 164 9.07 10.97 -5.80
CA ASN A 164 8.30 11.74 -6.79
C ASN A 164 8.89 13.15 -6.99
N ALA A 165 9.16 13.88 -5.90
CA ALA A 165 9.79 15.21 -5.96
C ALA A 165 11.17 15.16 -6.65
N LYS A 166 12.00 14.17 -6.30
CA LYS A 166 13.29 13.91 -6.93
C LYS A 166 13.18 13.72 -8.45
N ARG A 167 12.14 13.04 -8.95
CA ARG A 167 11.90 12.90 -10.41
C ARG A 167 11.37 14.19 -11.06
N GLN A 168 10.73 15.08 -10.31
CA GLN A 168 10.22 16.37 -10.80
C GLN A 168 11.33 17.43 -10.94
N THR A 169 12.49 17.23 -10.30
CA THR A 169 13.67 18.12 -10.41
C THR A 169 14.12 18.40 -11.85
N GLY A 170 13.85 17.49 -12.80
CA GLY A 170 14.19 17.67 -14.22
C GLY A 170 13.46 18.82 -14.93
N ALA A 171 12.44 19.41 -14.32
CA ALA A 171 11.75 20.61 -14.80
C ALA A 171 12.17 21.91 -14.08
N MET A 172 13.04 21.83 -13.07
CA MET A 172 13.42 22.95 -12.20
C MET A 172 14.66 23.69 -12.73
N THR A 173 14.87 24.93 -12.27
CA THR A 173 16.12 25.66 -12.49
C THR A 173 17.23 25.03 -11.66
N VAL A 174 18.35 24.66 -12.31
CA VAL A 174 19.49 24.00 -11.66
C VAL A 174 20.68 24.96 -11.55
N LYS A 175 21.19 25.17 -10.33
CA LYS A 175 22.50 25.79 -10.08
C LYS A 175 23.46 24.70 -9.59
N THR A 176 24.67 24.66 -10.11
CA THR A 176 25.70 23.67 -9.70
C THR A 176 26.97 24.35 -9.23
N GLY A 177 27.80 23.62 -8.51
CA GLY A 177 29.12 24.11 -8.09
C GLY A 177 29.98 23.04 -7.44
N THR A 178 31.24 23.40 -7.20
CA THR A 178 32.23 22.55 -6.54
C THR A 178 33.10 23.39 -5.61
N SER A 179 33.70 22.74 -4.61
CA SER A 179 34.70 23.34 -3.74
C SER A 179 35.66 22.25 -3.26
N SER A 180 36.96 22.50 -3.29
CA SER A 180 37.97 21.50 -2.90
C SER A 180 39.06 22.13 -2.05
N LYS A 181 39.50 21.38 -1.05
CA LYS A 181 40.70 21.64 -0.25
C LYS A 181 41.52 20.34 -0.15
N ILE A 182 42.71 20.39 0.45
CA ILE A 182 43.54 19.18 0.60
C ILE A 182 42.77 18.16 1.45
N GLY A 183 42.60 16.94 0.91
CA GLY A 183 41.92 15.82 1.57
C GLY A 183 40.39 15.82 1.49
N GLU A 184 39.75 16.86 0.92
CA GLU A 184 38.28 16.99 0.94
C GLU A 184 37.76 17.74 -0.29
N SER A 185 36.79 17.16 -1.00
CA SER A 185 36.13 17.79 -2.15
C SER A 185 34.62 17.70 -2.07
N HIS A 186 33.94 18.76 -2.48
CA HIS A 186 32.49 18.92 -2.51
C HIS A 186 32.01 19.21 -3.92
N SER A 187 30.88 18.65 -4.30
CA SER A 187 30.06 19.10 -5.43
C SER A 187 28.61 19.22 -4.99
N TRP A 188 27.86 20.13 -5.63
CA TRP A 188 26.44 20.30 -5.35
C TRP A 188 25.62 20.63 -6.59
N GLN A 189 24.34 20.30 -6.52
CA GLN A 189 23.29 20.69 -7.44
C GLN A 189 22.11 21.21 -6.60
N VAL A 190 21.60 22.40 -6.93
CA VAL A 190 20.48 23.05 -6.27
C VAL A 190 19.38 23.21 -7.30
N PHE A 191 18.22 22.64 -7.01
CA PHE A 191 17.02 22.67 -7.84
C PHE A 191 16.01 23.62 -7.22
N SER A 192 15.51 24.54 -8.04
CA SER A 192 14.65 25.63 -7.60
C SER A 192 13.58 26.01 -8.62
N ASP A 193 12.45 26.50 -8.12
CA ASP A 193 11.32 27.01 -8.90
C ASP A 193 10.83 28.37 -8.34
N GLU A 194 9.57 28.73 -8.59
CA GLU A 194 8.97 29.98 -8.09
C GLU A 194 8.74 30.02 -6.57
N HIS A 195 8.77 28.87 -5.89
CA HIS A 195 8.63 28.77 -4.44
C HIS A 195 9.99 28.82 -3.71
N GLY A 196 11.09 28.57 -4.43
CA GLY A 196 12.46 28.72 -3.96
C GLY A 196 13.29 27.46 -4.16
N VAL A 197 14.12 27.11 -3.18
CA VAL A 197 14.94 25.88 -3.23
C VAL A 197 14.10 24.69 -2.76
N GLU A 198 13.84 23.75 -3.67
CA GLU A 198 13.01 22.57 -3.43
C GLU A 198 13.86 21.30 -3.20
N PHE A 199 15.02 21.20 -3.85
CA PHE A 199 15.89 20.03 -3.72
C PHE A 199 17.38 20.44 -3.79
N ILE A 200 18.22 19.79 -3.00
CA ILE A 200 19.69 19.89 -3.08
C ILE A 200 20.27 18.48 -3.13
N ILE A 201 21.19 18.25 -4.07
CA ILE A 201 22.07 17.08 -4.06
C ILE A 201 23.47 17.58 -3.75
N GLU A 202 24.05 17.12 -2.65
CA GLU A 202 25.44 17.34 -2.27
C GLU A 202 26.21 16.03 -2.36
N GLN A 203 27.45 16.08 -2.81
CA GLN A 203 28.37 14.96 -2.72
C GLN A 203 29.70 15.45 -2.15
N THR A 204 30.06 14.91 -1.01
CA THR A 204 31.37 15.12 -0.38
C THR A 204 32.25 13.89 -0.60
N ASN A 205 33.55 14.09 -0.61
CA ASN A 205 34.55 13.03 -0.62
C ASN A 205 35.67 13.44 0.33
N GLU A 206 35.86 12.67 1.38
CA GLU A 206 36.96 12.79 2.32
C GLU A 206 37.94 11.64 2.08
N ALA A 207 39.23 11.95 1.90
CA ALA A 207 40.23 11.00 1.39
C ALA A 207 40.26 9.64 2.13
N ASP A 208 40.04 9.64 3.44
CA ASP A 208 40.08 8.45 4.30
C ASP A 208 38.69 7.85 4.62
N LYS A 209 37.58 8.52 4.25
CA LYS A 209 36.20 8.08 4.55
C LYS A 209 35.38 7.72 3.30
N GLY A 210 35.90 8.04 2.11
CA GLY A 210 35.21 7.85 0.85
C GLY A 210 34.15 8.93 0.62
N PHE A 211 33.08 8.55 -0.09
CA PHE A 211 32.09 9.47 -0.62
C PHE A 211 30.82 9.45 0.22
N THR A 212 30.31 10.64 0.53
CA THR A 212 29.00 10.83 1.13
C THR A 212 28.13 11.59 0.14
N LYS A 213 26.99 11.04 -0.23
CA LYS A 213 25.99 11.73 -1.05
C LYS A 213 24.78 12.04 -0.19
N THR A 214 24.38 13.31 -0.14
CA THR A 214 23.24 13.76 0.65
C THR A 214 22.23 14.44 -0.26
N GLU A 215 21.02 13.91 -0.29
CA GLU A 215 19.86 14.47 -0.99
C GLU A 215 18.94 15.11 0.05
N TYR A 216 18.79 16.44 -0.03
CA TYR A 216 17.92 17.23 0.83
C TYR A 216 16.70 17.69 0.03
N ALA A 217 15.50 17.32 0.45
CA ALA A 217 14.24 17.84 -0.06
C ALA A 217 13.61 18.82 0.93
N TYR A 218 13.01 19.88 0.40
CA TYR A 218 12.35 20.92 1.17
C TYR A 218 10.86 20.96 0.85
N LYS A 219 10.07 21.53 1.78
CA LYS A 219 8.68 21.94 1.58
C LYS A 219 8.42 23.19 2.39
N ASP A 220 7.73 24.17 1.81
CA ASP A 220 7.42 25.45 2.46
C ASP A 220 8.68 26.17 3.01
N GLY A 221 9.85 25.90 2.42
CA GLY A 221 11.16 26.38 2.88
C GLY A 221 11.71 25.73 4.16
N LEU A 222 11.17 24.61 4.58
CA LEU A 222 11.62 23.79 5.72
C LEU A 222 12.20 22.45 5.23
N PRO A 223 13.19 21.85 5.93
CA PRO A 223 13.66 20.50 5.63
C PRO A 223 12.52 19.49 5.74
N TRP A 224 12.26 18.76 4.65
CA TRP A 224 11.19 17.77 4.60
C TRP A 224 11.73 16.33 4.67
N VAL A 225 12.70 15.98 3.83
CA VAL A 225 13.37 14.66 3.83
C VAL A 225 14.85 14.84 3.56
N VAL A 226 15.69 14.09 4.27
CA VAL A 226 17.13 13.93 3.98
C VAL A 226 17.43 12.46 3.78
N VAL A 227 18.11 12.15 2.67
CA VAL A 227 18.69 10.83 2.39
C VAL A 227 20.20 10.97 2.27
N GLN A 228 20.95 10.33 3.16
CA GLN A 228 22.42 10.35 3.16
C GLN A 228 22.95 8.94 2.89
N GLU A 229 23.79 8.80 1.86
CA GLU A 229 24.36 7.55 1.37
C GLU A 229 25.88 7.57 1.53
N GLN A 230 26.43 6.62 2.30
CA GLN A 230 27.88 6.41 2.42
C GLN A 230 28.33 5.40 1.37
N MET A 231 29.32 5.76 0.55
CA MET A 231 29.82 4.97 -0.57
C MET A 231 31.35 4.90 -0.55
N PRO A 232 31.97 3.74 -0.85
CA PRO A 232 33.44 3.62 -0.87
C PRO A 232 34.09 4.32 -2.07
N LYS A 233 33.32 4.66 -3.11
CA LYS A 233 33.70 5.45 -4.30
C LYS A 233 32.44 6.07 -4.90
N ALA A 234 32.57 7.14 -5.70
CA ALA A 234 31.45 7.90 -6.28
C ALA A 234 30.31 7.03 -6.87
N ASP A 235 30.66 6.04 -7.69
CA ASP A 235 29.69 5.18 -8.39
C ASP A 235 29.55 3.77 -7.77
N ALA A 236 29.87 3.60 -6.49
CA ALA A 236 29.60 2.34 -5.79
C ALA A 236 28.20 2.34 -5.14
N PRO A 237 27.58 1.15 -4.98
CA PRO A 237 26.43 1.01 -4.09
C PRO A 237 26.74 1.52 -2.68
N ALA A 238 25.75 2.13 -2.03
CA ALA A 238 25.86 2.58 -0.66
C ALA A 238 26.10 1.41 0.31
N THR A 239 27.04 1.59 1.25
CA THR A 239 27.31 0.66 2.37
C THR A 239 26.46 0.99 3.60
N SER A 240 25.99 2.23 3.69
CA SER A 240 24.98 2.68 4.64
C SER A 240 24.09 3.75 4.00
N THR A 241 22.80 3.73 4.32
CA THR A 241 21.84 4.78 3.94
C THR A 241 21.07 5.23 5.16
N GLU A 242 21.17 6.51 5.51
CA GLU A 242 20.34 7.17 6.50
C GLU A 242 19.19 7.91 5.79
N ARG A 243 17.97 7.78 6.29
CA ARG A 243 16.77 8.47 5.78
C ARG A 243 15.98 9.02 6.94
N VAL A 244 15.82 10.34 6.97
CA VAL A 244 14.99 11.03 7.95
C VAL A 244 14.03 11.97 7.24
N GLY A 245 12.85 12.17 7.80
CA GLY A 245 11.91 13.16 7.28
C GLY A 245 10.91 13.60 8.33
N TRP A 246 10.43 14.83 8.18
CA TRP A 246 9.61 15.53 9.16
C TRP A 246 8.25 15.94 8.56
N GLY A 247 7.23 16.02 9.41
CA GLY A 247 6.00 16.73 9.08
C GLY A 247 6.22 18.25 9.08
N ASN A 248 5.25 19.00 8.57
CA ASN A 248 5.24 20.48 8.62
C ASN A 248 5.21 21.02 10.08
N ASP A 249 4.91 20.18 11.05
CA ASP A 249 4.98 20.42 12.50
C ASP A 249 6.40 20.19 13.09
N GLY A 250 7.36 19.74 12.28
CA GLY A 250 8.72 19.38 12.70
C GLY A 250 8.83 18.01 13.40
N VAL A 251 7.75 17.23 13.48
CA VAL A 251 7.77 15.89 14.07
C VAL A 251 8.41 14.89 13.10
N VAL A 252 9.31 14.04 13.59
CA VAL A 252 9.93 12.97 12.79
C VAL A 252 8.87 11.95 12.36
N VAL A 253 8.74 11.73 11.05
CA VAL A 253 7.79 10.78 10.44
C VAL A 253 8.53 9.62 9.76
N LEU A 254 9.66 9.90 9.11
CA LEU A 254 10.56 8.91 8.54
C LEU A 254 11.85 8.87 9.38
N ASN A 255 12.27 7.68 9.81
CA ASN A 255 13.54 7.46 10.49
C ASN A 255 14.03 6.03 10.18
N GLN A 256 15.02 5.91 9.30
CA GLN A 256 15.62 4.65 8.88
C GLN A 256 17.14 4.80 8.77
N GLN A 257 17.88 3.89 9.37
CA GLN A 257 19.31 3.66 9.12
C GLN A 257 19.45 2.25 8.55
N ILE A 258 19.95 2.15 7.33
CA ILE A 258 20.03 0.91 6.56
C ILE A 258 21.50 0.56 6.38
N SER A 259 21.98 -0.53 6.96
CA SER A 259 23.33 -1.03 6.74
C SER A 259 23.40 -2.55 6.92
N GLY A 260 24.28 -3.22 6.16
CA GLY A 260 24.43 -4.68 6.21
C GLY A 260 23.13 -5.47 5.95
N GLY A 261 22.22 -4.91 5.15
CA GLY A 261 20.90 -5.50 4.86
C GLY A 261 19.87 -5.38 6.00
N LYS A 262 20.16 -4.64 7.08
CA LYS A 262 19.25 -4.39 8.21
C LYS A 262 18.79 -2.94 8.21
N THR A 263 17.53 -2.74 8.58
CA THR A 263 16.96 -1.41 8.85
C THR A 263 16.77 -1.24 10.36
N THR A 264 17.28 -0.14 10.90
CA THR A 264 17.15 0.30 12.29
C THR A 264 16.69 1.76 12.34
N THR A 265 16.46 2.32 13.52
CA THR A 265 16.18 3.75 13.72
C THR A 265 17.42 4.49 14.19
N MET A 266 17.64 5.70 13.67
CA MET A 266 18.63 6.66 14.20
C MET A 266 18.17 7.25 15.53
N SER A 267 19.12 7.71 16.33
CA SER A 267 18.86 8.46 17.57
C SER A 267 18.32 9.87 17.32
N ASP A 268 17.65 10.45 18.32
CA ASP A 268 17.19 11.84 18.31
C ASP A 268 18.32 12.87 18.05
N ALA A 269 19.56 12.55 18.44
CA ALA A 269 20.70 13.41 18.20
C ALA A 269 21.11 13.41 16.72
N GLN A 270 21.13 12.23 16.07
CA GLN A 270 21.39 12.10 14.64
C GLN A 270 20.30 12.79 13.80
N THR A 271 19.02 12.54 14.11
CA THR A 271 17.92 13.16 13.35
C THR A 271 17.93 14.69 13.48
N LYS A 272 18.21 15.23 14.67
CA LYS A 272 18.39 16.69 14.86
C LYS A 272 19.61 17.24 14.11
N ALA A 273 20.72 16.50 14.05
CA ALA A 273 21.90 16.92 13.29
C ALA A 273 21.61 17.03 11.78
N LEU A 274 20.95 16.02 11.19
CA LEU A 274 20.55 16.04 9.78
C LEU A 274 19.55 17.17 9.49
N ASN A 275 18.62 17.47 10.40
CA ASN A 275 17.71 18.62 10.26
C ASN A 275 18.46 19.97 10.28
N ALA A 276 19.43 20.11 11.18
CA ALA A 276 20.25 21.32 11.29
C ALA A 276 21.14 21.52 10.05
N GLN A 277 21.70 20.44 9.52
CA GLN A 277 22.48 20.44 8.27
C GLN A 277 21.63 20.87 7.07
N ALA A 278 20.46 20.25 6.87
CA ALA A 278 19.51 20.66 5.82
C ALA A 278 19.08 22.14 5.98
N THR A 279 18.83 22.58 7.21
CA THR A 279 18.51 23.99 7.50
C THR A 279 19.66 24.95 7.13
N ALA A 280 20.91 24.52 7.31
CA ALA A 280 22.09 25.31 6.93
C ALA A 280 22.25 25.38 5.40
N GLU A 281 22.12 24.26 4.70
CA GLU A 281 22.21 24.20 3.23
C GLU A 281 21.09 25.00 2.54
N TYR A 282 19.84 24.91 3.03
CA TYR A 282 18.76 25.78 2.56
C TYR A 282 19.11 27.27 2.72
N LYS A 283 19.63 27.68 3.88
CA LYS A 283 20.03 29.08 4.14
C LYS A 283 21.23 29.54 3.31
N ARG A 284 22.14 28.63 2.95
CA ARG A 284 23.29 28.87 2.08
C ARG A 284 22.83 29.21 0.66
N PHE A 285 21.90 28.44 0.10
CA PHE A 285 21.49 28.60 -1.30
C PHE A 285 20.28 29.50 -1.52
N LYS A 286 19.41 29.73 -0.52
CA LYS A 286 18.30 30.70 -0.61
C LYS A 286 18.73 32.15 -0.88
N LYS A 287 20.00 32.49 -0.62
CA LYS A 287 20.53 33.86 -0.76
C LYS A 287 21.00 34.22 -2.18
N HIS A 288 20.86 33.32 -3.16
CA HIS A 288 21.50 33.42 -4.48
C HIS A 288 20.59 33.01 -5.64
#